data_AF-A0A7X5YHE5-F1
#
_entry.id   AF-A0A7X5YHE5-F1
#
_cell.length_a   1.000
_cell.length_b   1.000
_cell.length_c   1.000
_cell.angle_alpha   90.00
_cell.angle_beta   90.00
_cell.angle_gamma   90.00
#
_symmetry.space_group_name_H-M   'P 1'
#
loop_
_entity.id
_entity.type
_entity.pdbx_description
1 polymer ?
#
loop_
_entity_poly.entity_id
_entity_poly.type
_entity_poly.pdbx_seq_one_letter_code
_entity_poly.pdbx_strand_id
1 'polypeptide(L)'
;MTHRLVPAIALAAFIITAALGLSYAEGAGWVGEEGGRRIMQVLIGLMLAAYANMMPKQLARPNSSPRAEVATQSVLRVGGWSLALAGLVYAGLWTLAPLDIADIGSMVVLGGATAFMLGYAVWTFAACRRAAGGSTSA
;
A
#
# COMPACT_ATOMS: atom_id res chain seq x y z
N MET A 1 10.02 -21.44 -0.29
CA MET A 1 8.66 -21.17 0.23
C MET A 1 8.69 -20.61 1.66
N THR A 2 9.51 -21.16 2.57
CA THR A 2 9.70 -20.71 3.96
C THR A 2 10.18 -19.25 4.13
N HIS A 3 11.05 -18.75 3.24
CA HIS A 3 11.57 -17.37 3.31
C HIS A 3 10.51 -16.26 3.22
N ARG A 4 9.31 -16.53 2.69
CA ARG A 4 8.21 -15.55 2.64
C ARG A 4 7.23 -15.66 3.81
N LEU A 5 7.22 -16.80 4.50
CA LEU A 5 6.31 -17.05 5.64
C LEU A 5 6.84 -16.41 6.92
N VAL A 6 8.16 -16.50 7.16
CA VAL A 6 8.79 -15.91 8.35
C VAL A 6 8.49 -14.41 8.50
N PRO A 7 8.69 -13.54 7.49
CA PRO A 7 8.39 -12.11 7.65
C PRO A 7 6.89 -11.83 7.82
N ALA A 8 6.02 -12.62 7.19
CA ALA A 8 4.57 -12.46 7.34
C ALA A 8 4.09 -12.83 8.75
N ILE A 9 4.59 -13.94 9.31
CA ILE A 9 4.29 -14.37 10.67
C ILE A 9 4.87 -13.38 11.68
N ALA A 10 6.10 -12.90 11.46
CA ALA A 10 6.73 -11.90 12.32
C ALA A 10 5.92 -10.59 12.34
N LEU A 11 5.43 -10.15 11.17
CA LEU A 11 4.59 -8.96 11.07
C LEU A 11 3.25 -9.14 11.78
N ALA A 12 2.59 -10.29 11.60
CA ALA A 12 1.35 -10.60 12.29
C ALA A 12 1.55 -10.62 13.82
N ALA A 13 2.60 -11.28 14.31
CA ALA A 13 2.94 -11.29 15.72
C ALA A 13 3.23 -9.89 16.26
N PHE A 14 3.94 -9.06 15.49
CA PHE A 14 4.19 -7.66 15.84
C PHE A 14 2.89 -6.86 15.97
N ILE A 15 1.96 -6.97 15.00
CA ILE A 15 0.65 -6.29 15.05
C ILE A 15 -0.13 -6.70 16.30
N ILE A 16 -0.22 -8.01 16.57
CA ILE A 16 -0.95 -8.55 17.73
C ILE A 16 -0.33 -8.03 19.02
N THR A 17 1.00 -8.05 19.13
CA THR A 17 1.73 -7.60 20.32
C THR A 17 1.56 -6.09 20.54
N ALA A 18 1.62 -5.30 19.47
CA ALA A 18 1.38 -3.87 19.52
C ALA A 18 -0.05 -3.57 19.98
N ALA A 19 -1.05 -4.23 19.40
CA ALA A 19 -2.45 -4.04 19.76
C ALA A 19 -2.73 -4.41 21.23
N LEU A 20 -2.18 -5.54 21.71
CA LEU A 20 -2.30 -5.97 23.11
C LEU A 20 -1.63 -4.99 24.07
N GLY A 21 -0.40 -4.56 23.76
CA GLY A 21 0.32 -3.59 24.60
C GLY A 21 -0.41 -2.25 24.69
N LEU A 22 -1.05 -1.84 23.59
CA LEU A 22 -1.80 -0.60 23.53
C LEU A 22 -3.11 -0.66 24.32
N SER A 23 -3.85 -1.77 24.18
CA SER A 23 -5.06 -2.02 24.99
C SER A 23 -4.75 -2.09 26.48
N TYR A 24 -3.60 -2.68 26.86
CA TYR A 24 -3.13 -2.65 28.25
C TYR A 24 -2.79 -1.23 28.72
N ALA A 25 -2.10 -0.44 27.89
CA ALA A 25 -1.72 0.93 28.23
C ALA A 25 -2.92 1.87 28.36
N GLU A 26 -3.97 1.66 27.56
CA GLU A 26 -5.27 2.33 27.71
C GLU A 26 -5.93 1.96 29.04
N GLY A 27 -6.00 0.66 29.38
CA GLY A 27 -6.54 0.19 30.66
C GLY A 27 -5.77 0.70 31.89
N ALA A 28 -4.46 0.95 31.74
CA ALA A 28 -3.62 1.54 32.78
C ALA A 28 -3.71 3.08 32.86
N GLY A 29 -4.45 3.73 31.95
CA GLY A 29 -4.58 5.19 31.88
C GLY A 29 -3.33 5.92 31.38
N TRP A 30 -2.37 5.20 30.78
CA TRP A 30 -1.15 5.81 30.21
C TRP A 30 -1.40 6.47 28.86
N VAL A 31 -2.49 6.08 28.20
CA VAL A 31 -2.89 6.57 26.88
C VAL A 31 -4.34 7.03 27.00
N GLY A 32 -4.65 8.24 26.50
CA GLY A 32 -6.02 8.75 26.50
C GLY A 32 -6.95 7.88 25.66
N GLU A 33 -8.27 8.07 25.81
CA GLU A 33 -9.33 7.26 25.20
C GLU A 33 -9.20 7.11 23.66
N GLU A 34 -8.59 8.09 22.99
CA GLU A 34 -8.36 8.05 21.54
C GLU A 34 -6.94 7.60 21.14
N GLY A 35 -6.03 7.55 22.10
CA GLY A 35 -4.60 7.45 21.83
C GLY A 35 -4.20 6.10 21.25
N GLY A 36 -4.80 4.99 21.70
CA GLY A 36 -4.52 3.69 21.10
C GLY A 36 -5.08 3.56 19.70
N ARG A 37 -6.30 4.06 19.44
CA ARG A 37 -6.83 4.14 18.07
C ARG A 37 -5.86 4.89 17.16
N ARG A 38 -5.36 6.06 17.58
CA ARG A 38 -4.41 6.85 16.78
C ARG A 38 -3.11 6.11 16.53
N ILE A 39 -2.47 5.60 17.58
CA ILE A 39 -1.18 4.89 17.46
C ILE A 39 -1.31 3.69 16.53
N MET A 40 -2.37 2.90 16.67
CA MET A 40 -2.59 1.73 15.82
C MET A 40 -2.76 2.12 14.34
N GLN A 41 -3.51 3.19 14.07
CA GLN A 41 -3.72 3.67 12.70
C GLN A 41 -2.44 4.25 12.08
N VAL A 42 -1.63 4.96 12.87
CA VAL A 42 -0.30 5.42 12.43
C VAL A 42 0.59 4.24 12.05
N LEU A 43 0.62 3.19 12.88
CA LEU A 43 1.37 1.97 12.59
C LEU A 43 0.90 1.31 11.28
N ILE A 44 -0.42 1.20 11.07
CA ILE A 44 -0.98 0.64 9.83
C ILE A 44 -0.53 1.45 8.61
N GLY A 45 -0.60 2.79 8.66
CA GLY A 45 -0.16 3.65 7.56
C GLY A 45 1.33 3.49 7.24
N LEU A 46 2.18 3.44 8.26
CA LEU A 46 3.62 3.22 8.10
C LEU A 46 3.95 1.83 7.57
N MET A 47 3.25 0.80 8.04
CA MET A 47 3.40 -0.56 7.55
C MET A 47 3.01 -0.67 6.08
N LEU A 48 1.92 -0.02 5.66
CA LEU A 48 1.54 0.05 4.27
C LEU A 48 2.62 0.75 3.43
N ALA A 49 3.16 1.86 3.92
CA ALA A 49 4.21 2.60 3.22
C ALA A 49 5.47 1.76 3.03
N ALA A 50 5.91 1.06 4.08
CA ALA A 50 7.03 0.14 4.04
C ALA A 50 6.78 -1.02 3.06
N TYR A 51 5.60 -1.66 3.15
CA TYR A 51 5.24 -2.78 2.30
C TYR A 51 5.20 -2.39 0.81
N ALA A 52 4.58 -1.25 0.49
CA ALA A 52 4.52 -0.74 -0.88
C ALA A 52 5.92 -0.42 -1.46
N ASN A 53 6.84 0.09 -0.64
CA ASN A 53 8.21 0.36 -1.06
C ASN A 53 9.05 -0.92 -1.25
N MET A 54 8.80 -1.94 -0.43
CA MET A 54 9.45 -3.25 -0.50
C MET A 54 8.89 -4.15 -1.59
N MET A 55 7.78 -3.78 -2.25
CA MET A 55 7.14 -4.60 -3.26
C MET A 55 8.15 -4.97 -4.37
N PRO A 56 8.42 -6.27 -4.57
CA PRO A 56 9.49 -6.68 -5.47
C PRO A 56 9.07 -6.41 -6.91
N LYS A 57 9.82 -5.52 -7.57
CA LYS A 57 9.66 -5.11 -8.97
C LYS A 57 10.23 -6.20 -9.89
N GLN A 58 9.66 -7.40 -9.81
CA GLN A 58 10.14 -8.57 -10.55
C GLN A 58 9.77 -8.44 -12.03
N LEU A 59 10.69 -8.80 -12.90
CA LEU A 59 10.41 -8.92 -14.32
C LEU A 59 9.37 -10.03 -14.53
N ALA A 60 8.37 -9.78 -15.37
CA ALA A 60 7.41 -10.81 -15.74
C ALA A 60 8.09 -11.93 -16.55
N ARG A 61 7.38 -13.05 -16.68
CA ARG A 61 7.83 -14.34 -17.23
C ARG A 61 8.69 -14.20 -18.51
N PRO A 62 9.60 -15.16 -18.79
CA PRO A 62 10.51 -15.17 -19.94
C PRO A 62 9.91 -14.96 -21.35
N ASN A 63 8.58 -15.00 -21.50
CA ASN A 63 7.86 -14.95 -22.77
C ASN A 63 7.05 -13.64 -22.96
N SER A 64 7.30 -12.58 -22.17
CA SER A 64 6.68 -11.26 -22.37
C SER A 64 7.40 -10.48 -23.49
N SER A 65 6.64 -9.74 -24.31
CA SER A 65 7.27 -8.80 -25.25
C SER A 65 7.99 -7.68 -24.48
N PRO A 66 9.11 -7.13 -24.99
CA PRO A 66 9.84 -6.05 -24.29
C PRO A 66 8.95 -4.86 -23.91
N ARG A 67 7.95 -4.54 -24.74
CA ARG A 67 6.96 -3.48 -24.45
C ARG A 67 6.02 -3.84 -23.30
N ALA A 68 5.55 -5.08 -23.23
CA ALA A 68 4.71 -5.54 -22.13
C ALA A 68 5.48 -5.54 -20.81
N GLU A 69 6.76 -5.91 -20.84
CA GLU A 69 7.63 -5.88 -19.68
C GLU A 69 7.83 -4.45 -19.13
N VAL A 70 8.13 -3.50 -20.03
CA VAL A 70 8.26 -2.08 -19.65
C VAL A 70 6.96 -1.54 -19.04
N ALA A 71 5.80 -1.91 -19.58
CA ALA A 71 4.50 -1.51 -19.04
C ALA A 71 4.24 -2.13 -17.66
N THR A 72 4.56 -3.40 -17.44
CA THR A 72 4.43 -4.02 -16.12
C THR A 72 5.35 -3.35 -15.10
N GLN A 73 6.60 -3.06 -15.46
CA GLN A 73 7.53 -2.37 -14.56
C GLN A 73 7.09 -0.94 -14.24
N SER A 74 6.54 -0.20 -15.22
CA SER A 74 6.05 1.16 -14.97
C SER A 74 4.86 1.13 -14.00
N VAL A 75 3.91 0.20 -14.18
CA VAL A 75 2.75 0.04 -13.29
C VAL A 75 3.18 -0.32 -11.88
N LEU A 76 4.13 -1.25 -11.71
CA LEU A 76 4.62 -1.63 -10.38
C LEU A 76 5.32 -0.48 -9.67
N ARG A 77 6.10 0.33 -10.39
CA ARG A 77 6.79 1.50 -9.80
C ARG A 77 5.80 2.60 -9.42
N VAL A 78 4.90 2.96 -10.34
CA VAL A 78 3.90 4.03 -10.10
C VAL A 78 2.93 3.60 -9.00
N GLY A 79 2.43 2.36 -9.05
CA GLY A 79 1.56 1.80 -8.01
C GLY A 79 2.23 1.73 -6.65
N GLY A 80 3.48 1.24 -6.60
CA GLY A 80 4.26 1.16 -5.36
C GLY A 80 4.49 2.52 -4.72
N TRP A 81 4.89 3.54 -5.49
CA TRP A 81 5.06 4.90 -4.97
C TRP A 81 3.75 5.56 -4.56
N SER A 82 2.68 5.38 -5.35
CA SER A 82 1.35 5.89 -5.02
C SER A 82 0.86 5.36 -3.67
N LEU A 83 0.93 4.05 -3.46
CA LEU A 83 0.53 3.43 -2.20
C LEU A 83 1.48 3.78 -1.05
N ALA A 84 2.78 3.93 -1.33
CA ALA A 84 3.74 4.34 -0.30
C ALA A 84 3.44 5.75 0.22
N LEU A 85 3.22 6.71 -0.68
CA LEU A 85 2.84 8.08 -0.32
C LEU A 85 1.49 8.11 0.39
N ALA A 86 0.52 7.31 -0.08
CA ALA A 86 -0.79 7.21 0.56
C ALA A 86 -0.67 6.70 2.01
N GLY A 87 0.17 5.69 2.26
CA GLY A 87 0.44 5.19 3.62
C GLY A 87 1.10 6.24 4.53
N LEU A 88 2.01 7.07 4.00
CA LEU A 88 2.61 8.17 4.76
C LEU A 88 1.61 9.28 5.08
N VAL A 89 0.77 9.67 4.11
CA VAL A 89 -0.30 10.65 4.33
C VAL A 89 -1.33 10.10 5.32
N TYR A 90 -1.68 8.81 5.21
CA TYR A 90 -2.55 8.12 6.17
C TYR A 90 -2.00 8.23 7.59
N ALA A 91 -0.73 7.88 7.79
CA ALA A 91 -0.08 7.99 9.09
C ALA A 91 -0.07 9.43 9.60
N GLY A 92 0.24 10.40 8.73
CA GLY A 92 0.21 11.84 9.05
C GLY A 92 -1.17 12.36 9.45
N LEU A 93 -2.24 11.88 8.80
CA LEU A 93 -3.61 12.23 9.17
C LEU A 93 -3.93 11.74 10.59
N TRP A 94 -3.56 10.52 10.92
CA TRP A 94 -3.84 9.96 12.25
C TRP A 94 -2.98 10.55 13.37
N THR A 95 -1.79 11.08 13.06
CA THR A 95 -0.97 11.83 14.04
C THR A 95 -1.43 13.27 14.25
N LEU A 96 -1.86 13.97 13.20
CA LEU A 96 -2.04 15.43 13.25
C LEU A 96 -3.51 15.89 13.16
N ALA A 97 -4.41 15.11 12.58
CA ALA A 97 -5.78 15.56 12.31
C ALA A 97 -6.76 15.21 13.44
N PRO A 98 -7.86 15.98 13.59
CA PRO A 98 -9.02 15.59 14.37
C PRO A 98 -9.58 14.24 13.90
N LEU A 99 -10.17 13.45 14.81
CA LEU A 99 -10.60 12.08 14.50
C LEU A 99 -11.55 11.98 13.31
N ASP A 100 -12.53 12.88 13.21
CA ASP A 100 -13.51 12.87 12.13
C ASP A 100 -12.86 13.07 10.75
N ILE A 101 -11.84 13.93 10.71
CA ILE A 101 -11.06 14.21 9.49
C ILE A 101 -10.10 13.06 9.20
N ALA A 102 -9.47 12.50 10.24
CA ALA A 102 -8.57 11.37 10.08
C ALA A 102 -9.30 10.17 9.49
N ASP A 103 -10.49 9.84 9.98
CA ASP A 103 -11.26 8.68 9.52
C ASP A 103 -11.61 8.80 8.03
N ILE A 104 -12.34 9.87 7.66
CA ILE A 104 -12.78 10.09 6.27
C ILE A 104 -11.58 10.34 5.35
N GLY A 105 -10.65 11.20 5.77
CA GLY A 105 -9.48 11.59 4.97
C GLY A 105 -8.61 10.39 4.66
N SER A 106 -8.43 9.48 5.62
CA SER A 106 -7.62 8.29 5.44
C SER A 106 -8.22 7.30 4.43
N MET A 107 -9.56 7.13 4.42
CA MET A 107 -10.27 6.35 3.41
C MET A 107 -10.15 6.97 2.01
N VAL A 108 -10.32 8.29 1.90
CA VAL A 108 -10.21 9.01 0.62
C VAL A 108 -8.80 8.88 0.04
N VAL A 109 -7.77 9.04 0.88
CA VAL A 109 -6.37 8.93 0.46
C VAL A 109 -6.04 7.53 -0.04
N LEU A 110 -6.36 6.48 0.73
CA LEU A 110 -6.08 5.11 0.31
C LEU A 110 -6.93 4.66 -0.88
N GLY A 111 -8.22 5.00 -0.86
CA GLY A 111 -9.15 4.71 -1.95
C GLY A 111 -8.72 5.40 -3.25
N GLY A 112 -8.35 6.68 -3.18
CA GLY A 112 -7.85 7.46 -4.30
C GLY A 112 -6.54 6.90 -4.87
N ALA A 113 -5.58 6.56 -4.02
CA ALA A 113 -4.31 5.96 -4.44
C ALA A 113 -4.52 4.59 -5.11
N THR A 114 -5.44 3.78 -4.60
CA THR A 114 -5.81 2.48 -5.16
C THR A 114 -6.50 2.65 -6.51
N ALA A 115 -7.48 3.55 -6.61
CA ALA A 115 -8.17 3.86 -7.86
C ALA A 115 -7.19 4.40 -8.92
N PHE A 116 -6.26 5.28 -8.52
CA PHE A 116 -5.21 5.78 -9.41
C PHE A 116 -4.30 4.66 -9.92
N MET A 117 -3.83 3.78 -9.03
CA MET A 117 -3.01 2.62 -9.41
C MET A 117 -3.74 1.72 -10.41
N LEU A 118 -5.00 1.36 -10.13
CA LEU A 118 -5.81 0.51 -11.01
C LEU A 118 -6.09 1.19 -12.35
N GLY A 119 -6.42 2.47 -12.34
CA GLY A 119 -6.63 3.26 -13.56
C GLY A 119 -5.38 3.33 -14.43
N TYR A 120 -4.22 3.58 -13.81
CA TYR A 120 -2.93 3.59 -14.51
C TYR A 120 -2.59 2.21 -15.09
N ALA A 121 -2.84 1.13 -14.34
CA ALA A 121 -2.65 -0.23 -14.82
C ALA A 121 -3.54 -0.53 -16.05
N VAL A 122 -4.84 -0.24 -15.96
CA VAL A 122 -5.78 -0.46 -17.07
C VAL A 122 -5.38 0.34 -18.30
N TRP A 123 -5.02 1.61 -18.12
CA TRP A 123 -4.64 2.49 -19.23
C TRP A 123 -3.37 2.02 -19.94
N THR A 124 -2.32 1.69 -19.19
CA THR A 124 -1.05 1.21 -19.74
C THR A 124 -1.20 -0.12 -20.48
N PHE A 125 -1.92 -1.09 -19.91
CA PHE A 125 -2.17 -2.36 -20.59
C PHE A 125 -3.06 -2.22 -21.82
N ALA A 126 -4.07 -1.35 -21.77
CA ALA A 126 -4.91 -1.05 -22.93
C ALA A 126 -4.10 -0.40 -24.07
N ALA A 127 -3.18 0.52 -23.75
CA ALA A 127 -2.29 1.13 -24.72
C ALA A 127 -1.36 0.10 -25.38
N CYS A 128 -0.77 -0.81 -24.60
CA CYS A 128 0.06 -1.89 -25.13
C CYS A 128 -0.72 -2.84 -26.04
N ARG A 129 -1.96 -3.20 -25.68
CA ARG A 129 -2.83 -4.03 -26.52
C ARG A 129 -3.19 -3.36 -27.84
N ARG A 130 -3.51 -2.06 -27.84
CA ARG A 130 -3.81 -1.30 -29.06
C ARG A 130 -2.61 -1.27 -30.01
N ALA A 131 -1.42 -1.06 -29.48
CA ALA A 131 -0.19 -1.06 -30.27
C ALA A 131 0.14 -2.43 -30.89
N ALA A 132 -0.20 -3.53 -30.22
CA ALA A 132 0.00 -4.89 -30.73
C ALA A 132 -1.04 -5.30 -31.79
N GLY A 133 -2.27 -4.77 -31.73
CA GLY A 133 -3.31 -5.04 -32.73
C GLY A 133 -3.11 -4.30 -34.06
N GLY A 134 -2.40 -3.17 -34.06
CA GLY A 134 -2.12 -2.39 -35.27
C GLY A 134 -0.95 -2.90 -36.12
N SER A 135 -0.14 -3.84 -35.61
CA SER A 135 1.00 -4.42 -36.35
C SER A 135 0.64 -5.63 -37.23
N THR A 136 -0.61 -6.08 -37.21
CA THR A 136 -1.07 -7.26 -37.98
C THR A 136 -1.77 -6.89 -39.29
N SER A 137 -1.84 -5.61 -39.63
CA SER A 137 -2.59 -5.06 -40.77
C SER A 137 -1.71 -4.27 -41.77
N ALA A 138 -0.40 -4.53 -41.79
CA ALA A 138 0.54 -4.03 -42.80
C ALA A 138 1.32 -5.22 -43.37
#